data_AF-A0A150WKH7-F1
#
_entry.id   AF-A0A150WKH7-F1
#
_cell.length_a   1.000
_cell.length_b   1.000
_cell.length_c   1.000
_cell.angle_alpha   90.00
_cell.angle_beta   90.00
_cell.angle_gamma   90.00
#
_symmetry.space_group_name_H-M   'P 1'
#
loop_
_entity.id
_entity.type
_entity.pdbx_description
1 polymer ?
#
loop_
_entity_poly.entity_id
_entity_poly.type
_entity_poly.pdbx_seq_one_letter_code
_entity_poly.pdbx_strand_id
1 'polypeptide(L)'
;MKLIIFMISICVASEGAWDQFEDIVSACESAFVGRNEEQRCISRARSVEVVRNCVNGFVGTQNELSCIDWARSGAVVQTCIDEFVGTNNELICIRYAPSPEVVRYCVSREAGTNNELQCIKNSYRPETIITGLGLPILRRGT
;
A
#
# COMPACT_ATOMS: atom_id res chain seq x y z
N MET A 1 -9.98 3.92 -28.87
CA MET A 1 -11.46 3.84 -28.74
C MET A 1 -12.09 2.50 -29.20
N LYS A 2 -11.33 1.39 -29.35
CA LYS A 2 -11.90 0.09 -29.77
C LYS A 2 -11.89 -1.01 -28.69
N LEU A 3 -11.32 -0.75 -27.52
CA LEU A 3 -11.25 -1.72 -26.41
C LEU A 3 -12.37 -1.56 -25.38
N ILE A 4 -13.07 -0.42 -25.37
CA ILE A 4 -14.09 -0.09 -24.36
C ILE A 4 -15.40 -0.87 -24.61
N ILE A 5 -15.67 -1.28 -25.86
CA ILE A 5 -16.99 -1.82 -26.24
C ILE A 5 -17.15 -3.32 -25.90
N PHE A 6 -16.07 -4.10 -25.74
CA PHE A 6 -16.19 -5.56 -25.59
C PHE A 6 -16.40 -6.06 -24.15
N MET A 7 -16.28 -5.19 -23.13
CA MET A 7 -16.50 -5.57 -21.71
C MET A 7 -17.89 -5.21 -21.17
N ILE A 8 -18.78 -4.66 -22.00
CA ILE A 8 -20.09 -4.14 -21.55
C ILE A 8 -21.10 -5.27 -21.21
N SER A 9 -20.83 -6.54 -21.59
CA SER A 9 -21.83 -7.63 -21.42
C SER A 9 -21.79 -8.43 -20.12
N ILE A 10 -20.94 -8.12 -19.11
CA ILE A 10 -20.83 -8.97 -17.88
C ILE A 10 -21.26 -8.30 -16.56
N CYS A 11 -21.25 -6.98 -16.41
CA CYS A 11 -21.24 -6.37 -15.06
C CYS A 11 -22.45 -5.48 -14.70
N VAL A 12 -23.64 -6.06 -14.52
CA VAL A 12 -24.78 -5.38 -13.85
C VAL A 12 -24.65 -5.44 -12.29
N ALA A 13 -23.45 -5.71 -11.76
CA ALA A 13 -23.21 -5.94 -10.34
C ALA A 13 -22.21 -4.97 -9.68
N SER A 14 -21.81 -3.87 -10.34
CA SER A 14 -20.58 -3.15 -9.97
C SER A 14 -20.60 -1.62 -10.11
N GLU A 15 -21.74 -0.95 -9.89
CA GLU A 15 -21.82 0.52 -10.05
C GLU A 15 -20.73 1.24 -9.22
N GLY A 16 -20.51 0.86 -7.96
CA GLY A 16 -19.50 1.52 -7.12
C GLY A 16 -18.03 1.13 -7.37
N ALA A 17 -17.76 0.03 -8.09
CA ALA A 17 -16.38 -0.41 -8.34
C ALA A 17 -15.73 0.36 -9.49
N TRP A 18 -16.54 0.77 -10.48
CA TRP A 18 -16.07 1.60 -11.59
C TRP A 18 -15.80 3.03 -11.14
N ASP A 19 -16.70 3.61 -10.33
CA ASP A 19 -16.52 4.95 -9.75
C ASP A 19 -15.21 5.04 -8.95
N GLN A 20 -14.93 4.02 -8.11
CA GLN A 20 -13.68 3.96 -7.34
C GLN A 20 -12.43 3.89 -8.23
N PHE A 21 -12.51 3.19 -9.35
CA PHE A 21 -11.39 3.08 -10.29
C PHE A 21 -11.13 4.41 -11.01
N GLU A 22 -12.18 5.09 -11.46
CA GLU A 22 -12.07 6.41 -12.09
C GLU A 22 -11.44 7.44 -11.14
N ASP A 23 -11.82 7.41 -9.86
CA ASP A 23 -11.24 8.28 -8.84
C ASP A 23 -9.73 8.03 -8.64
N ILE A 24 -9.30 6.76 -8.68
CA ILE A 24 -7.88 6.41 -8.59
C ILE A 24 -7.12 6.92 -9.81
N VAL A 25 -7.68 6.75 -11.02
CA VAL A 25 -7.08 7.25 -12.26
C VAL A 25 -6.91 8.77 -12.18
N SER A 26 -7.97 9.50 -11.82
CA SER A 26 -7.94 10.95 -11.66
C SER A 26 -6.92 11.41 -10.62
N ALA A 27 -6.82 10.71 -9.49
CA ALA A 27 -5.83 11.01 -8.47
C ALA A 27 -4.38 10.79 -8.97
N CYS A 28 -4.13 9.73 -9.73
CA CYS A 28 -2.83 9.44 -10.32
C CYS A 28 -2.44 10.44 -11.41
N GLU A 29 -3.35 10.79 -12.31
CA GLU A 29 -3.14 11.80 -13.36
C GLU A 29 -2.89 13.21 -12.78
N SER A 30 -3.50 13.50 -11.63
CA SER A 30 -3.26 14.77 -10.92
C SER A 30 -1.93 14.79 -10.16
N ALA A 31 -1.45 13.63 -9.72
CA ALA A 31 -0.26 13.51 -8.88
C ALA A 31 1.05 13.41 -9.68
N PHE A 32 1.01 12.79 -10.85
CA PHE A 32 2.21 12.49 -11.64
C PHE A 32 2.12 13.12 -13.02
N VAL A 33 3.26 13.62 -13.51
CA VAL A 33 3.39 14.13 -14.88
C VAL A 33 4.34 13.20 -15.63
N GLY A 34 3.80 12.42 -16.55
CA GLY A 34 4.59 11.47 -17.34
C GLY A 34 3.88 10.14 -17.50
N ARG A 35 3.83 9.65 -18.74
CA ARG A 35 3.07 8.44 -19.08
C ARG A 35 3.49 7.21 -18.28
N ASN A 36 4.76 7.09 -17.88
CA ASN A 36 5.25 5.90 -17.20
C ASN A 36 4.91 5.93 -15.70
N GLU A 37 5.07 7.10 -15.08
CA GLU A 37 4.82 7.36 -13.67
C GLU A 37 3.32 7.26 -13.37
N GLU A 38 2.48 7.90 -14.20
CA GLU A 38 1.02 7.82 -14.15
C GLU A 38 0.54 6.37 -14.28
N GLN A 39 1.02 5.62 -15.29
CA GLN A 39 0.64 4.22 -15.47
C GLN A 39 1.09 3.33 -14.31
N ARG A 40 2.27 3.58 -13.73
CA ARG A 40 2.71 2.85 -12.54
C ARG A 40 1.81 3.17 -11.34
N CYS A 41 1.44 4.43 -11.13
CA CYS A 41 0.48 4.80 -10.10
C CYS A 41 -0.86 4.07 -10.31
N ILE A 42 -1.46 4.18 -11.50
CA ILE A 42 -2.77 3.57 -11.80
C ILE A 42 -2.75 2.05 -11.61
N SER A 43 -1.65 1.39 -11.99
CA SER A 43 -1.52 -0.08 -11.88
C SER A 43 -1.23 -0.59 -10.47
N ARG A 44 -0.87 0.30 -9.53
CA ARG A 44 -0.37 -0.08 -8.19
C ARG A 44 -1.19 0.49 -7.04
N ALA A 45 -1.81 1.64 -7.26
CA ALA A 45 -2.64 2.30 -6.27
C ALA A 45 -3.84 1.42 -5.89
N ARG A 46 -4.02 1.24 -4.58
CA ARG A 46 -5.13 0.45 -4.01
C ARG A 46 -6.34 1.31 -3.66
N SER A 47 -6.12 2.61 -3.49
CA SER A 47 -7.16 3.59 -3.20
C SER A 47 -6.63 5.00 -3.46
N VAL A 48 -7.54 5.95 -3.60
CA VAL A 48 -7.22 7.39 -3.64
C VAL A 48 -6.46 7.84 -2.40
N GLU A 49 -6.80 7.28 -1.23
CA GLU A 49 -6.14 7.59 0.03
C GLU A 49 -4.66 7.17 0.01
N VAL A 50 -4.35 6.00 -0.57
CA VAL A 50 -2.95 5.58 -0.76
C VAL A 50 -2.20 6.58 -1.63
N VAL A 51 -2.79 7.00 -2.76
CA VAL A 51 -2.15 7.98 -3.66
C VAL A 51 -1.90 9.28 -2.90
N ARG A 52 -2.92 9.84 -2.26
CA ARG A 52 -2.81 11.10 -1.52
C ARG A 52 -1.79 11.03 -0.39
N ASN A 53 -1.82 9.98 0.43
CA ASN A 53 -0.91 9.87 1.56
C ASN A 53 0.53 9.65 1.10
N CYS A 54 0.76 8.89 0.03
CA CYS A 54 2.10 8.72 -0.53
C CYS A 54 2.65 10.01 -1.17
N VAL A 55 1.84 10.74 -1.94
CA VAL A 55 2.26 11.97 -2.62
C VAL A 55 2.46 13.12 -1.62
N ASN A 56 1.63 13.21 -0.59
CA ASN A 56 1.79 14.22 0.46
C ASN A 56 2.90 13.87 1.47
N GLY A 57 3.16 12.57 1.65
CA GLY A 57 4.09 12.05 2.65
C GLY A 57 5.55 12.01 2.21
N PHE A 58 5.81 11.98 0.90
CA PHE A 58 7.14 11.79 0.35
C PHE A 58 7.47 12.86 -0.68
N VAL A 59 8.73 13.29 -0.69
CA VAL A 59 9.26 14.18 -1.73
C VAL A 59 10.02 13.36 -2.76
N GLY A 60 9.64 13.55 -4.02
CA GLY A 60 10.34 13.01 -5.17
C GLY A 60 9.65 11.77 -5.70
N THR A 61 9.41 11.77 -7.01
CA THR A 61 8.63 10.77 -7.75
C THR A 61 9.01 9.32 -7.43
N GLN A 62 10.30 9.04 -7.23
CA GLN A 62 10.75 7.69 -6.89
C GLN A 62 10.26 7.23 -5.50
N ASN A 63 10.27 8.11 -4.49
CA ASN A 63 9.81 7.77 -3.14
C ASN A 63 8.29 7.65 -3.09
N GLU A 64 7.59 8.58 -3.74
CA GLU A 64 6.12 8.58 -3.88
C GLU A 64 5.64 7.27 -4.54
N LEU A 65 6.24 6.89 -5.67
CA LEU A 65 5.90 5.64 -6.36
C LEU A 65 6.33 4.38 -5.58
N SER A 66 7.44 4.44 -4.83
CA SER A 66 7.84 3.35 -3.93
C SER A 66 6.85 3.16 -2.77
N CYS A 67 6.31 4.26 -2.23
CA CYS A 67 5.21 4.19 -1.27
C CYS A 67 3.98 3.55 -1.90
N ILE A 68 3.55 3.99 -3.09
CA ILE A 68 2.38 3.46 -3.79
C ILE A 68 2.53 1.96 -4.10
N ASP A 69 3.71 1.51 -4.53
CA ASP A 69 3.99 0.09 -4.79
C ASP A 69 3.79 -0.81 -3.56
N TRP A 70 4.03 -0.28 -2.36
CA TRP A 70 4.13 -1.04 -1.13
C TRP A 70 2.95 -0.85 -0.17
N ALA A 71 2.27 0.29 -0.28
CA ALA A 71 1.18 0.68 0.60
C ALA A 71 0.03 -0.32 0.55
N ARG A 72 -0.36 -0.82 1.72
CA ARG A 72 -1.52 -1.70 1.88
C ARG A 72 -2.82 -0.91 2.03
N SER A 73 -2.74 0.23 2.70
CA SER A 73 -3.84 1.18 2.93
C SER A 73 -3.25 2.56 3.23
N GLY A 74 -4.06 3.61 3.10
CA GLY A 74 -3.64 4.96 3.48
C GLY A 74 -3.34 5.06 4.97
N ALA A 75 -4.08 4.35 5.83
CA ALA A 75 -3.82 4.29 7.27
C ALA A 75 -2.44 3.72 7.64
N VAL A 76 -1.96 2.70 6.92
CA VAL A 76 -0.60 2.17 7.11
C VAL A 76 0.44 3.21 6.72
N VAL A 77 0.24 3.88 5.58
CA VAL A 77 1.14 4.95 5.12
C VAL A 77 1.24 6.06 6.17
N GLN A 78 0.10 6.58 6.61
CA GLN A 78 0.06 7.66 7.59
C GLN A 78 0.74 7.24 8.91
N THR A 79 0.40 6.06 9.43
CA THR A 79 1.00 5.59 10.69
C THR A 79 2.51 5.39 10.57
N CYS A 80 3.01 4.89 9.43
CA CYS A 80 4.44 4.76 9.22
C CYS A 80 5.16 6.11 9.13
N ILE A 81 4.53 7.13 8.55
CA ILE A 81 5.07 8.50 8.50
C ILE A 81 5.06 9.15 9.88
N ASP A 82 4.00 8.92 10.67
CA ASP A 82 3.86 9.50 12.00
C ASP A 82 4.88 8.91 13.00
N GLU A 83 5.18 7.61 12.90
CA GLU A 83 5.98 6.87 13.88
C GLU A 83 7.48 6.81 13.54
N PHE A 84 7.86 6.99 12.26
CA PHE A 84 9.26 6.90 11.83
C PHE A 84 9.73 8.20 11.21
N VAL A 85 10.96 8.59 11.56
CA VAL A 85 11.64 9.73 10.92
C VAL A 85 12.58 9.24 9.84
N GLY A 86 12.44 9.82 8.66
CA GLY A 86 13.35 9.66 7.54
C GLY A 86 12.81 8.69 6.51
N THR A 87 12.82 9.13 5.25
CA THR A 87 12.19 8.45 4.11
C THR A 87 12.51 6.96 4.01
N ASN A 88 13.75 6.55 4.30
CA ASN A 88 14.11 5.13 4.26
C ASN A 88 13.39 4.30 5.33
N ASN A 89 13.26 4.81 6.56
CA ASN A 89 12.60 4.09 7.65
C ASN A 89 11.09 4.01 7.43
N GLU A 90 10.49 5.13 7.03
CA GLU A 90 9.07 5.24 6.68
C GLU A 90 8.72 4.24 5.56
N LEU A 91 9.50 4.21 4.48
CA LEU A 91 9.29 3.29 3.36
C LEU A 91 9.52 1.81 3.74
N ILE A 92 10.48 1.51 4.62
CA ILE A 92 10.64 0.15 5.17
C ILE A 92 9.40 -0.23 5.97
N CYS A 93 8.90 0.66 6.83
CA CYS A 93 7.67 0.43 7.58
C CYS A 93 6.51 0.12 6.62
N ILE A 94 6.26 0.98 5.62
CA ILE A 94 5.17 0.80 4.64
C ILE A 94 5.27 -0.55 3.92
N ARG A 95 6.48 -0.94 3.53
CA ARG A 95 6.73 -2.22 2.86
C ARG A 95 6.33 -3.42 3.68
N TYR A 96 6.57 -3.41 4.98
CA TYR A 96 6.42 -4.60 5.82
C TYR A 96 5.21 -4.55 6.77
N ALA A 97 4.67 -3.38 7.08
CA ALA A 97 3.58 -3.20 8.04
C ALA A 97 2.27 -3.80 7.51
N PRO A 98 1.75 -4.88 8.12
CA PRO A 98 0.49 -5.48 7.69
C PRO A 98 -0.72 -4.61 8.04
N SER A 99 -0.61 -3.83 9.12
CA SER A 99 -1.66 -2.93 9.63
C SER A 99 -1.04 -1.83 10.50
N PRO A 100 -1.75 -0.70 10.74
CA PRO A 100 -1.26 0.35 11.62
C PRO A 100 -1.15 -0.10 13.08
N GLU A 101 -1.95 -1.06 13.52
CA GLU A 101 -1.87 -1.64 14.88
C GLU A 101 -0.53 -2.35 15.11
N VAL A 102 -0.02 -3.07 14.10
CA VAL A 102 1.30 -3.72 14.20
C VAL A 102 2.42 -2.69 14.28
N VAL A 103 2.31 -1.57 13.55
CA VAL A 103 3.28 -0.48 13.65
C VAL A 103 3.34 0.05 15.08
N ARG A 104 2.18 0.48 15.62
CA ARG A 104 2.09 1.01 16.99
C ARG A 104 2.52 0.00 18.04
N TYR A 105 2.17 -1.27 17.86
CA TYR A 105 2.61 -2.35 18.75
C TYR A 105 4.14 -2.44 18.80
N CYS A 106 4.80 -2.52 17.65
CA CYS A 106 6.26 -2.62 17.59
C CYS A 106 6.96 -1.37 18.13
N VAL A 107 6.47 -0.18 17.80
CA VAL A 107 7.02 1.09 18.32
C VAL A 107 6.85 1.20 19.84
N SER A 108 5.74 0.71 20.40
CA SER A 108 5.52 0.73 21.86
C SER A 108 6.36 -0.29 22.64
N ARG A 109 6.88 -1.33 21.98
CA ARG A 109 7.53 -2.49 22.61
C ARG A 109 9.04 -2.50 22.46
N GLU A 110 9.53 -2.01 21.33
CA GLU A 110 10.93 -2.03 20.98
C GLU A 110 11.57 -0.68 21.26
N ALA A 111 12.83 -0.70 21.67
CA ALA A 111 13.61 0.53 21.83
C ALA A 111 14.48 0.75 20.59
N GLY A 112 14.17 1.81 19.83
CA GLY A 112 14.97 2.31 18.74
C GLY A 112 14.57 1.74 17.38
N THR A 113 14.66 2.60 16.36
CA THR A 113 14.15 2.38 15.01
C THR A 113 14.56 1.05 14.38
N ASN A 114 15.79 0.59 14.60
CA ASN A 114 16.22 -0.70 14.06
C ASN A 114 15.41 -1.87 14.64
N ASN A 115 15.18 -1.89 15.96
CA ASN A 115 14.45 -2.97 16.61
C ASN A 115 12.96 -2.91 16.25
N GLU A 116 12.39 -1.70 16.24
CA GLU A 116 11.00 -1.44 15.84
C GLU A 116 10.73 -1.96 14.41
N LEU A 117 11.58 -1.60 13.45
CA LEU A 117 11.46 -2.06 12.06
C LEU A 117 11.70 -3.58 11.92
N GLN A 118 12.56 -4.18 12.73
CA GLN A 118 12.73 -5.64 12.76
C GLN A 118 11.48 -6.35 13.29
N CYS A 119 10.85 -5.82 14.34
CA CYS A 119 9.56 -6.33 14.83
C CYS A 119 8.48 -6.28 13.74
N ILE A 120 8.39 -5.17 12.99
CA ILE A 120 7.43 -5.03 11.88
C ILE A 120 7.72 -6.04 10.77
N LYS A 121 8.99 -6.20 10.37
CA LYS A 121 9.41 -7.21 9.38
C LYS A 121 9.08 -8.63 9.81
N ASN A 122 9.30 -8.97 11.07
CA ASN A 122 8.99 -10.29 11.61
C ASN A 122 7.48 -10.57 11.71
N SER A 123 6.68 -9.51 11.84
CA SER A 123 5.22 -9.57 11.80
C SER A 123 4.67 -9.68 10.38
N TYR A 124 5.49 -9.39 9.36
CA TYR A 124 5.08 -9.47 7.97
C TYR A 124 4.95 -10.91 7.49
N ARG A 125 3.73 -11.29 7.12
CA ARG A 125 3.47 -12.52 6.36
C ARG A 125 3.07 -12.13 4.94
N PRO A 126 3.97 -12.22 3.93
CA PRO A 126 3.51 -12.13 2.56
C PRO A 126 2.52 -13.28 2.37
N GLU A 127 1.32 -12.97 1.90
CA GLU A 127 0.22 -13.91 1.77
C GLU A 127 0.73 -15.28 1.29
N THR A 128 0.59 -16.28 2.17
CA THR A 128 0.84 -17.66 1.80
C THR A 128 -0.15 -17.98 0.71
N ILE A 129 0.35 -18.33 -0.48
CA ILE A 129 -0.46 -18.88 -1.56
C ILE A 129 -1.28 -20.03 -0.95
N ILE A 130 -2.60 -19.86 -0.84
CA ILE A 130 -3.50 -20.91 -0.40
C ILE A 130 -3.50 -21.96 -1.51
N THR A 131 -2.63 -22.95 -1.43
CA THR A 131 -2.84 -24.22 -2.14
C THR A 131 -3.83 -25.03 -1.32
N GLY A 132 -5.10 -24.98 -1.70
CA GLY A 132 -6.14 -26.01 -1.52
C GLY A 132 -6.49 -26.56 -0.11
N LEU A 133 -5.73 -26.31 0.95
CA LEU A 133 -5.91 -26.96 2.26
C LEU A 133 -6.08 -26.01 3.45
N GLY A 134 -6.19 -24.70 3.20
CA GLY A 134 -6.86 -23.77 4.13
C GLY A 134 -6.43 -23.76 5.60
N LEU A 135 -5.17 -24.07 5.94
CA LEU A 135 -4.70 -24.05 7.32
C LEU A 135 -3.45 -23.17 7.49
N PRO A 136 -3.55 -22.02 8.19
CA PRO A 136 -2.37 -21.26 8.59
C PRO A 136 -1.66 -21.96 9.76
N ILE A 137 -0.37 -22.28 9.58
CA ILE A 137 0.49 -22.74 10.68
C ILE A 137 0.80 -21.53 11.58
N LEU A 138 0.13 -21.46 12.73
CA LEU A 138 0.57 -20.64 13.85
C LEU A 138 1.83 -21.27 14.45
N ARG A 139 3.02 -20.81 14.04
CA ARG A 139 4.22 -21.03 14.87
C ARG A 139 4.12 -20.10 16.10
N ARG A 140 3.89 -20.69 17.27
CA ARG A 140 4.26 -20.09 18.56
C ARG A 140 5.77 -19.80 18.51
N GLY A 141 6.15 -18.56 18.79
CA GLY A 141 7.52 -18.22 19.14
C GLY A 141 7.92 -18.97 20.41
N THR A 142 9.13 -19.50 20.39
CA THR A 142 9.84 -20.07 21.55
C THR A 142 10.14 -19.00 22.59
#